data_AF-A0A5N8YSG7-F1
#
_entry.id   AF-A0A5N8YSG7-F1
#
_cell.length_a   1.000
_cell.length_b   1.000
_cell.length_c   1.000
_cell.angle_alpha   90.00
_cell.angle_beta   90.00
_cell.angle_gamma   90.00
#
_symmetry.space_group_name_H-M   'P 1'
#
loop_
_entity.id
_entity.type
_entity.pdbx_description
1 polymer ?
#
loop_
_entity_poly.entity_id
_entity_poly.type
_entity_poly.pdbx_seq_one_letter_code
_entity_poly.pdbx_strand_id
1 'polypeptide(L)'
;DTVKRLNDIGRVETTLPRKNYKFSQTPQFFGLDLIRKAHREIIKDVTDDASMIEMIGGEVEVFDGDIENLKITTSNDLVIAQNILEARK
;
A
#
# COMPACT_ATOMS: atom_id res chain seq x y z
N ASP A 1 11.02 -4.28 9.43
CA ASP A 1 10.29 -5.43 8.82
C ASP A 1 11.11 -6.17 7.80
N THR A 2 11.04 -7.51 7.83
CA THR A 2 11.59 -8.40 6.81
C THR A 2 10.46 -8.91 5.92
N VAL A 3 10.61 -8.84 4.60
CA VAL A 3 9.61 -9.37 3.66
C VAL A 3 10.02 -10.76 3.20
N LYS A 4 9.12 -11.74 3.33
CA LYS A 4 9.32 -13.12 2.88
C LYS A 4 8.32 -13.43 1.77
N ARG A 5 8.78 -14.10 0.71
CA ARG A 5 7.92 -14.78 -0.24
C ARG A 5 7.66 -16.19 0.28
N LEU A 6 6.40 -16.57 0.37
CA LEU A 6 5.98 -17.91 0.77
C LEU A 6 5.50 -18.69 -0.46
N ASN A 7 5.63 -20.01 -0.43
CA ASN A 7 4.99 -20.89 -1.41
C ASN A 7 3.54 -21.25 -0.98
N ASP A 8 2.84 -22.01 -1.81
CA ASP A 8 1.41 -22.36 -1.61
C ASP A 8 1.12 -23.17 -0.34
N ILE A 9 2.14 -23.78 0.28
CA ILE A 9 2.03 -24.52 1.55
C ILE A 9 2.53 -23.71 2.76
N GLY A 10 2.77 -22.41 2.59
CA GLY A 10 3.15 -21.48 3.66
C GLY A 10 4.62 -21.55 4.09
N ARG A 11 5.50 -22.23 3.34
CA ARG A 11 6.94 -22.26 3.64
C ARG A 11 7.65 -21.09 2.98
N VAL A 12 8.69 -20.57 3.64
CA VAL A 12 9.53 -19.50 3.10
C VAL A 12 10.26 -20.00 1.87
N GLU A 13 9.99 -19.40 0.72
CA GLU A 13 10.69 -19.63 -0.55
C GLU A 13 11.89 -18.71 -0.68
N THR A 14 11.73 -17.42 -0.34
CA THR A 14 12.82 -16.42 -0.46
C THR A 14 12.65 -15.28 0.54
N THR A 15 13.76 -14.71 0.99
CA THR A 15 13.78 -13.45 1.74
C THR A 15 14.09 -12.31 0.79
N LEU A 16 13.18 -11.34 0.67
CA LEU A 16 13.29 -10.27 -0.31
C LEU A 16 14.17 -9.11 0.22
N PRO A 17 15.01 -8.47 -0.62
CA PRO A 17 15.84 -7.33 -0.19
C PRO A 17 14.99 -6.13 0.20
N ARG A 18 14.87 -5.82 1.51
CA ARG A 18 13.97 -4.79 2.05
C ARG A 18 14.08 -3.41 1.39
N LYS A 19 15.26 -3.04 0.89
CA LYS A 19 15.54 -1.77 0.21
C LYS A 19 14.73 -1.55 -1.09
N ASN A 20 14.26 -2.62 -1.72
CA ASN A 20 13.52 -2.55 -3.00
C ASN A 20 11.99 -2.63 -2.81
N TYR A 21 11.50 -2.63 -1.56
CA TYR A 21 10.07 -2.79 -1.28
C TYR A 21 9.60 -1.68 -0.35
N LYS A 22 8.36 -1.24 -0.55
CA LYS A 22 7.64 -0.37 0.39
C LYS A 22 6.23 -0.92 0.60
N PHE A 23 5.67 -0.62 1.77
CA PHE A 23 4.24 -0.80 1.98
C PHE A 23 3.53 0.41 1.39
N SER A 24 2.57 0.18 0.50
CA SER A 24 1.73 1.24 -0.06
C SER A 24 0.85 1.84 1.04
N GLN A 25 0.74 3.16 1.05
CA GLN A 25 -0.13 3.93 1.93
C GLN A 25 -1.02 4.85 1.08
N THR A 26 -1.98 5.51 1.72
CA THR A 26 -2.77 6.61 1.12
C THR A 26 -2.40 7.93 1.79
N PRO A 27 -2.59 9.10 1.17
CA PRO A 27 -3.22 9.33 -0.13
C PRO A 27 -2.38 8.83 -1.31
N GLN A 28 -3.08 8.37 -2.34
CA GLN A 28 -2.52 8.13 -3.67
C GLN A 28 -3.03 9.24 -4.60
N PHE A 29 -2.17 9.72 -5.50
CA PHE A 29 -2.48 10.86 -6.36
C PHE A 29 -2.37 10.48 -7.82
N PHE A 30 -3.42 10.75 -8.60
CA PHE A 30 -3.48 10.44 -10.02
C PHE A 30 -4.12 11.58 -10.80
N GLY A 31 -3.67 11.77 -12.04
CA GLY A 31 -4.37 12.63 -12.99
C GLY A 31 -5.80 12.12 -13.22
N LEU A 32 -6.78 13.02 -13.20
CA LEU A 32 -8.20 12.65 -13.22
C LEU A 32 -8.58 11.80 -14.45
N ASP A 33 -8.08 12.15 -15.64
CA ASP A 33 -8.38 11.41 -16.86
C ASP A 33 -7.72 10.03 -16.87
N LEU A 34 -6.52 9.92 -16.29
CA LEU A 34 -5.77 8.68 -16.17
C LEU A 34 -6.50 7.68 -15.24
N ILE A 35 -6.88 8.11 -14.03
CA ILE A 35 -7.59 7.23 -13.10
C ILE A 35 -8.98 6.84 -13.61
N ARG A 36 -9.68 7.76 -14.29
CA ARG A 36 -10.95 7.46 -14.96
C ARG A 36 -10.79 6.43 -16.08
N LYS A 37 -9.71 6.52 -16.87
CA LYS A 37 -9.40 5.52 -17.89
C LYS A 37 -9.14 4.16 -17.24
N ALA A 38 -8.32 4.13 -16.20
CA ALA A 38 -7.99 2.90 -15.48
C ALA A 38 -9.23 2.19 -14.92
N HIS A 39 -10.14 2.91 -14.26
CA HIS A 39 -11.41 2.32 -13.77
C HIS A 39 -12.36 1.84 -14.88
N ARG A 40 -12.26 2.37 -16.12
CA ARG A 40 -13.06 1.88 -17.25
C ARG A 40 -12.49 0.60 -17.86
N GLU A 41 -11.16 0.48 -17.91
CA GLU A 41 -10.48 -0.63 -18.57
C GLU A 41 -10.23 -1.82 -17.63
N ILE A 42 -10.00 -1.56 -16.34
CA ILE A 42 -9.69 -2.57 -15.33
C ILE A 42 -10.96 -2.95 -14.57
N ILE A 43 -11.54 -4.09 -14.95
CA ILE A 43 -12.75 -4.67 -14.31
C ILE A 43 -12.45 -5.77 -13.28
N LYS A 44 -11.18 -6.17 -13.16
CA LYS A 44 -10.75 -7.20 -12.20
C LYS A 44 -10.54 -6.58 -10.83
N ASP A 45 -10.67 -7.41 -9.79
CA ASP A 45 -10.37 -7.00 -8.43
C ASP A 45 -8.87 -6.68 -8.29
N VAL A 46 -8.60 -5.51 -7.74
CA VAL A 46 -7.26 -5.01 -7.41
C VAL A 46 -7.25 -4.51 -5.98
N THR A 47 -6.07 -4.43 -5.38
CA THR A 47 -5.92 -4.06 -3.97
C THR A 47 -5.77 -2.55 -3.74
N ASP A 48 -5.36 -1.79 -4.77
CA ASP A 48 -5.26 -0.34 -4.76
C ASP A 48 -5.39 0.27 -6.16
N ASP A 49 -5.55 1.59 -6.22
CA ASP A 49 -5.72 2.34 -7.47
C ASP A 49 -4.42 2.40 -8.30
N ALA A 50 -3.26 2.46 -7.62
CA ALA A 50 -1.94 2.38 -8.27
C ALA A 50 -1.81 1.12 -9.14
N SER A 51 -2.28 -0.03 -8.65
CA SER A 51 -2.30 -1.28 -9.42
C SER A 51 -3.10 -1.17 -10.72
N MET A 52 -4.20 -0.40 -10.72
CA MET A 52 -4.96 -0.16 -11.97
C MET A 52 -4.14 0.64 -12.98
N ILE A 53 -3.38 1.64 -12.51
CA ILE A 53 -2.51 2.47 -13.35
C ILE A 53 -1.39 1.62 -13.97
N GLU A 54 -0.71 0.79 -13.18
CA GLU A 54 0.34 -0.12 -13.66
C GLU A 54 -0.19 -1.07 -14.75
N MET A 55 -1.42 -1.57 -14.59
CA MET A 55 -2.03 -2.52 -15.53
C MET A 55 -2.41 -1.92 -16.88
N ILE A 56 -2.64 -0.61 -16.95
CA ILE A 56 -2.83 0.11 -18.23
C ILE A 56 -1.51 0.66 -18.80
N GLY A 57 -0.36 0.22 -18.25
CA GLY A 57 0.98 0.61 -18.68
C GLY A 57 1.43 1.97 -18.16
N GLY A 58 0.73 2.54 -17.18
CA GLY A 58 1.15 3.77 -16.51
C GLY A 58 2.30 3.52 -15.54
N GLU A 59 3.11 4.55 -15.32
CA GLU A 59 4.18 4.52 -14.32
C GLU A 59 3.67 5.07 -12.98
N VAL A 60 4.09 4.44 -11.88
CA VAL A 60 3.75 4.86 -10.51
C VAL A 60 5.04 5.16 -9.76
N GLU A 61 5.15 6.38 -9.27
CA GLU A 61 6.26 6.82 -8.43
C GLU A 61 5.87 6.73 -6.94
N VAL A 62 6.88 6.53 -6.08
CA VAL A 62 6.70 6.46 -4.63
C VAL A 62 7.39 7.62 -3.94
N PHE A 63 6.79 8.12 -2.87
CA PHE A 63 7.39 9.09 -1.96
C PHE A 63 7.49 8.49 -0.54
N ASP A 64 8.15 9.20 0.37
CA ASP A 64 8.19 8.80 1.77
C ASP A 64 6.85 9.11 2.44
N GLY A 65 6.21 8.07 2.97
CA GLY A 65 5.02 8.20 3.79
C GLY A 65 5.37 8.44 5.27
N ASP A 66 4.33 8.47 6.09
CA ASP A 66 4.46 8.64 7.54
C ASP A 66 4.15 7.31 8.25
N ILE A 67 4.96 6.94 9.22
CA ILE A 67 4.72 5.74 10.04
C ILE A 67 3.47 5.88 10.91
N GLU A 68 3.10 7.12 11.24
CA GLU A 68 1.87 7.43 11.99
C GLU A 68 0.61 7.39 11.10
N ASN A 69 0.78 7.34 9.77
CA ASN A 69 -0.32 7.15 8.81
C ASN A 69 -0.73 5.68 8.71
N LEU A 70 -1.07 5.11 9.86
CA LEU A 70 -1.44 3.72 10.01
C LEU A 70 -2.88 3.48 9.56
N LYS A 71 -3.12 2.37 8.86
CA LYS A 71 -4.47 1.93 8.54
C LYS A 71 -5.07 1.25 9.78
N ILE A 72 -6.14 1.82 10.34
CA ILE A 72 -6.81 1.24 11.49
C ILE A 72 -7.69 0.07 11.04
N THR A 73 -7.28 -1.15 11.36
CA THR A 73 -7.99 -2.39 10.99
C THR A 73 -8.23 -3.32 12.17
N THR A 74 -7.52 -3.12 13.28
CA THR A 74 -7.60 -3.92 14.50
C THR A 74 -7.80 -3.04 15.73
N SER A 75 -8.21 -3.66 16.85
CA SER A 75 -8.32 -2.93 18.13
C SER A 75 -6.98 -2.41 18.64
N ASN A 76 -5.86 -3.06 18.30
CA ASN A 76 -4.54 -2.59 18.69
C ASN A 76 -4.14 -1.32 17.92
N ASP A 77 -4.56 -1.21 16.65
CA ASP A 77 -4.34 -0.01 15.84
C ASP A 77 -5.01 1.22 16.46
N LEU A 78 -6.19 1.05 17.05
CA LEU A 78 -6.89 2.13 17.77
C LEU A 78 -6.11 2.63 18.99
N VAL A 79 -5.51 1.72 19.77
CA VAL A 79 -4.68 2.09 20.93
C VAL A 79 -3.47 2.89 20.49
N ILE A 80 -2.81 2.47 19.41
CA ILE A 80 -1.66 3.19 18.85
C ILE A 80 -2.08 4.58 18.35
N ALA A 81 -3.17 4.66 17.59
CA ALA A 81 -3.68 5.94 17.07
C ALA A 81 -4.04 6.92 18.19
N GLN A 82 -4.67 6.45 19.27
CA GLN A 82 -5.00 7.27 20.43
C GLN A 82 -3.74 7.86 21.10
N ASN A 83 -2.71 7.03 21.30
CA ASN A 83 -1.44 7.49 21.89
C ASN A 83 -0.74 8.54 21.02
N ILE A 84 -0.76 8.36 19.69
CA ILE A 84 -0.22 9.36 18.74
C ILE A 84 -0.94 10.70 18.90
N LEU A 85 -2.28 10.68 18.99
CA LEU A 85 -3.07 11.91 19.18
C LEU A 85 -2.80 12.58 20.53
N GLU A 86 -2.63 11.81 21.60
CA GLU A 86 -2.31 12.34 22.93
C GLU A 86 -0.92 12.96 22.99
N ALA A 87 0.07 12.37 22.33
CA ALA A 87 1.43 12.90 22.27
C ALA A 87 1.54 14.22 21.49
N ARG A 88 0.53 14.56 20.67
CA ARG A 88 0.47 15.78 19.87
C ARG A 88 -0.31 16.92 20.54
N LYS A 89 -0.90 16.69 21.72
CA LYS A 89 -1.55 17.74 22.52
C LYS A 89 -0.51 18.59 23.25
#